data_AF-A0A6P0NQX5-F1
#
_entry.id   AF-A0A6P0NQX5-F1
#
_cell.length_a   1.000
_cell.length_b   1.000
_cell.length_c   1.000
_cell.angle_alpha   90.00
_cell.angle_beta   90.00
_cell.angle_gamma   90.00
#
_symmetry.space_group_name_H-M   'P 1'
#
loop_
_entity.id
_entity.type
_entity.pdbx_description
1 polymer ?
#
loop_
_entity_poly.entity_id
_entity_poly.type
_entity_poly.pdbx_seq_one_letter_code
_entity_poly.pdbx_strand_id
1 'polypeptide(L)' 'MGKRLSIKEHISVQEMEKLYGGARDVVERSQWQIIWLLAKALKSEEVAIVTGYGWQW' A
#
# COMPACT_ATOMS: atom_id res chain seq x y z
N MET A 1 6.92 -5.14 -18.62
CA MET A 1 5.67 -4.46 -18.23
C MET A 1 5.11 -5.19 -17.02
N GLY A 2 5.28 -4.64 -15.81
CA GLY A 2 4.84 -5.28 -14.57
C GLY A 2 3.32 -5.43 -14.50
N LYS A 3 2.84 -6.56 -13.96
CA LYS A 3 1.42 -6.76 -13.69
C LYS A 3 0.95 -5.68 -12.72
N ARG A 4 -0.17 -5.01 -13.04
CA ARG A 4 -0.81 -4.07 -12.12
C ARG A 4 -1.52 -4.88 -11.04
N LEU A 5 -1.08 -4.74 -9.80
CA LEU A 5 -1.79 -5.26 -8.66
C LEU A 5 -2.90 -4.28 -8.30
N SER A 6 -4.14 -4.76 -8.29
CA SER A 6 -5.33 -3.98 -7.95
C SER A 6 -6.00 -4.61 -6.74
N ILE A 7 -6.29 -3.79 -5.73
CA ILE A 7 -7.01 -4.25 -4.54
C ILE A 7 -8.51 -4.23 -4.84
N LYS A 8 -9.19 -5.34 -4.56
CA LYS A 8 -10.65 -5.40 -4.61
C LYS A 8 -11.21 -4.58 -3.45
N GLU A 9 -12.15 -3.68 -3.72
CA GLU A 9 -12.74 -2.75 -2.74
C GLU A 9 -13.52 -3.48 -1.64
N HIS A 10 -12.80 -4.00 -0.65
CA HIS A 10 -13.35 -4.52 0.60
C HIS A 10 -13.32 -3.47 1.72
N ILE A 11 -12.52 -2.41 1.53
CA ILE A 11 -12.32 -1.31 2.45
C ILE A 11 -12.03 -0.06 1.61
N SER A 12 -12.59 1.09 1.99
CA SER A 12 -12.38 2.34 1.27
C SER A 12 -10.95 2.86 1.46
N VAL A 13 -10.48 3.67 0.50
CA VAL A 13 -9.16 4.32 0.58
C VAL A 13 -9.05 5.21 1.83
N GLN A 14 -10.16 5.83 2.25
CA GLN A 14 -10.25 6.69 3.44
C GLN A 14 -10.13 5.89 4.74
N GLU A 15 -10.69 4.68 4.79
CA GLU A 15 -10.53 3.79 5.94
C GLU A 15 -9.09 3.25 6.04
N MET A 16 -8.45 2.94 4.90
CA MET A 16 -7.03 2.56 4.88
C MET A 16 -6.12 3.68 5.40
N GLU A 17 -6.39 4.94 5.06
CA GLU A 17 -5.63 6.09 5.56
C GLU A 17 -5.71 6.21 7.10
N LYS A 18 -6.90 5.98 7.67
CA LYS A 18 -7.08 5.95 9.13
C LYS A 18 -6.30 4.81 9.78
N LEU A 19 -6.28 3.62 9.16
CA LEU A 19 -5.54 2.46 9.66
C LEU A 19 -4.02 2.70 9.59
N TYR A 20 -3.53 3.28 8.49
CA TYR A 20 -2.14 3.72 8.37
C TYR A 20 -1.75 4.72 9.46
N GLY A 21 -2.58 5.74 9.70
CA GLY A 21 -2.31 6.76 10.72
C GLY A 21 -2.43 6.25 12.17
N GLY A 22 -3.24 5.22 12.39
CA GLY A 22 -3.48 4.61 13.71
C GLY A 22 -2.54 3.46 14.08
N ALA A 23 -1.81 2.90 13.12
CA ALA A 23 -0.90 1.77 13.33
C ALA A 23 0.23 2.14 14.31
N ARG A 24 0.40 1.30 15.34
CA ARG A 24 1.46 1.47 16.36
C ARG A 24 2.67 0.60 16.08
N ASP A 25 2.44 -0.54 15.46
CA ASP A 25 3.52 -1.41 15.02
C ASP A 25 4.11 -0.91 13.70
N VAL A 26 5.44 -0.92 13.62
CA VAL A 26 6.19 -0.39 12.46
C VAL A 26 6.01 -1.24 11.21
N VAL A 27 5.79 -2.55 11.37
CA VAL A 27 5.54 -3.47 10.26
C VAL A 27 4.11 -3.29 9.77
N GLU A 28 3.15 -3.25 10.68
CA GLU A 28 1.73 -2.98 10.37
C GLU A 28 1.59 -1.65 9.63
N ARG A 29 2.23 -0.58 10.11
CA ARG A 29 2.22 0.73 9.44
C ARG A 29 2.76 0.66 8.02
N SER A 30 3.87 -0.06 7.82
CA SER A 30 4.47 -0.25 6.49
C SER A 30 3.52 -1.01 5.55
N GLN A 31 2.87 -2.06 6.05
CA GLN A 31 1.88 -2.83 5.28
C GLN A 31 0.69 -1.96 4.88
N TRP A 32 0.13 -1.18 5.82
CA TRP A 32 -0.96 -0.25 5.50
C TRP A 32 -0.54 0.80 4.48
N GLN A 33 0.69 1.32 4.57
CA GLN A 33 1.21 2.26 3.58
C GLN A 33 1.27 1.66 2.18
N ILE A 34 1.79 0.43 2.04
CA ILE A 34 1.88 -0.28 0.75
C ILE A 34 0.49 -0.52 0.16
N ILE A 35 -0.43 -1.06 0.97
CA ILE A 35 -1.81 -1.36 0.58
C ILE A 35 -2.54 -0.07 0.16
N TRP A 36 -2.38 1.03 0.92
CA TRP A 36 -2.99 2.32 0.61
C TRP A 36 -2.50 2.89 -0.71
N LEU A 37 -1.19 2.81 -0.99
CA LEU A 37 -0.64 3.28 -2.28
C LEU A 37 -1.15 2.44 -3.46
N LEU A 38 -1.27 1.12 -3.28
CA LEU A 38 -1.86 0.23 -4.29
C LEU A 38 -3.34 0.52 -4.52
N ALA A 39 -4.10 0.80 -3.47
CA ALA A 39 -5.51 1.19 -3.57
C ALA A 39 -5.69 2.52 -4.32
N LYS A 40 -4.69 3.41 -4.27
CA LYS A 40 -4.62 4.64 -5.08
C LYS A 40 -4.14 4.41 -6.53
N ALA A 41 -4.05 3.16 -6.96
CA ALA A 41 -3.65 2.72 -8.29
C ALA A 41 -2.18 3.02 -8.67
N LEU A 42 -1.28 3.20 -7.68
CA LEU A 42 0.16 3.23 -7.95
C LEU A 42 0.65 1.84 -8.38
N LYS A 43 1.64 1.79 -9.27
CA LYS A 43 2.29 0.55 -9.67
C LYS A 43 3.22 0.06 -8.56
N SER A 44 3.44 -1.25 -8.52
CA SER A 44 4.38 -1.90 -7.59
C SER A 44 5.79 -1.28 -7.61
N GLU A 45 6.25 -0.87 -8.80
CA GLU A 45 7.53 -0.18 -9.00
C GLU A 45 7.56 1.20 -8.31
N GLU A 46 6.47 1.95 -8.41
CA GLU A 46 6.33 3.28 -7.78
C GLU A 46 6.19 3.15 -6.27
N VAL A 47 5.44 2.15 -5.80
CA VAL A 47 5.31 1.82 -4.38
C VAL A 47 6.66 1.44 -3.78
N ALA A 48 7.46 0.64 -4.49
CA ALA A 48 8.82 0.29 -4.07
C ALA A 48 9.73 1.52 -3.93
N ILE A 49 9.65 2.47 -4.87
CA ILE A 49 10.41 3.73 -4.79
C ILE A 49 9.98 4.56 -3.57
N VAL A 50 8.67 4.69 -3.33
CA VAL A 50 8.14 5.52 -2.22
C VAL A 50 8.42 4.91 -0.85
N THR A 51 8.41 3.58 -0.74
CA THR A 51 8.50 2.88 0.54
C THR A 51 9.90 2.32 0.84
N GLY A 52 10.77 2.22 -0.16
CA GLY A 52 12.11 1.61 -0.04
C GLY A 52 12.11 0.08 0.00
N TYR A 53 10.94 -0.58 -0.07
CA TYR A 53 10.84 -2.03 -0.16
C TYR A 53 11.09 -2.52 -1.59
N GLY A 54 11.53 -3.78 -1.72
CA GLY A 54 11.61 -4.44 -3.03
C GLY A 54 10.23 -4.61 -3.66
N TRP A 55 10.17 -4.76 -4.99
CA TRP A 55 8.91 -4.88 -5.76
C TRP A 55 8.52 -6.34 -6.10
N GLN A 56 9.30 -7.34 -5.67
CA GLN A 56 9.11 -8.76 -6.00
C GLN A 56 8.09 -9.49 -5.09
N TRP A 57 7.06 -8.79 -4.64
CA TRP A 57 5.97 -9.33 -3.82
C TRP A 57 4.75 -9.74 -4.66
#